data_AF-A0A965B2R5-F1
#
_entry.id   AF-A0A965B2R5-F1
#
_cell.length_a   1.000
_cell.length_b   1.000
_cell.length_c   1.000
_cell.angle_alpha   90.00
_cell.angle_beta   90.00
_cell.angle_gamma   90.00
#
_symmetry.space_group_name_H-M   'P 1'
#
loop_
_entity.id
_entity.type
_entity.pdbx_description
1 polymer ?
#
loop_
_entity_poly.entity_id
_entity_poly.type
_entity_poly.pdbx_seq_one_letter_code
_entity_poly.pdbx_strand_id
1 'polypeptide(L)'
;MPARLSALALIALLILGCGATRTPGNPPRAVSGPTPPVRVVGTVATGLQAPWGLAFPAFLPDGTAVVSERDTARIVLVAQDSVTQVGLLDDVVPGGEGGLLGIAYADGWLYAYFTAAADNRVVRIPWTGGALGAAQPILTGIPKSAIHNGGRLAFDNPAPGSPVYSLGHRNVQGLAFDRQGRLWASEFGQSDVDELNLITAGANYGWPECEGACGRNGYVDPIVQWRPTSIASPSGIAIVGEYAYVASLRGRTVWQTPLDGSGEAVRLELGDLGRLRTIDAAPDGSLWLSTSNTDGRGDPRD
;
A
#
# COMPACT_ATOMS: atom_id res chain seq x y z
N MET A 1 34.35 5.67 -5.81
CA MET A 1 33.63 4.67 -5.00
C MET A 1 32.26 4.52 -5.64
N PRO A 2 31.83 3.34 -6.14
CA PRO A 2 30.54 3.27 -6.79
C PRO A 2 29.44 3.21 -5.72
N ALA A 3 28.51 4.16 -5.75
CA ALA A 3 27.26 4.07 -5.01
C ALA A 3 26.46 2.87 -5.55
N ARG A 4 25.95 2.01 -4.66
CA ARG A 4 25.09 0.87 -5.02
C ARG A 4 23.68 1.09 -4.47
N LEU A 5 22.71 0.65 -5.26
CA LEU A 5 21.38 1.21 -5.48
C LEU A 5 20.29 0.39 -4.75
N SER A 6 19.26 1.05 -4.23
CA SER A 6 18.07 0.40 -3.64
C SER A 6 17.09 -0.07 -4.71
N ALA A 7 16.50 -1.26 -4.55
CA ALA A 7 15.71 -1.93 -5.59
C ALA A 7 14.18 -1.76 -5.41
N LEU A 8 13.46 -1.52 -6.52
CA LEU A 8 12.08 -1.98 -6.70
C LEU A 8 12.14 -3.40 -7.27
N ALA A 9 11.92 -4.40 -6.43
CA ALA A 9 11.92 -5.78 -6.89
C ALA A 9 10.61 -6.07 -7.66
N LEU A 10 10.73 -6.71 -8.82
CA LEU A 10 9.57 -7.30 -9.50
C LEU A 10 9.25 -8.59 -8.77
N ILE A 11 8.38 -8.52 -7.77
CA ILE A 11 7.87 -9.74 -7.15
C ILE A 11 6.68 -10.25 -7.96
N ALA A 12 6.91 -10.54 -9.24
CA ALA A 12 5.86 -11.11 -10.07
C ALA A 12 5.49 -12.52 -9.56
N LEU A 13 4.47 -12.56 -8.68
CA LEU A 13 3.79 -13.78 -8.26
C LEU A 13 3.01 -14.33 -9.45
N LEU A 14 3.45 -15.47 -9.97
CA LEU A 14 2.61 -16.26 -10.86
C LEU A 14 1.62 -17.08 -10.02
N ILE A 15 0.36 -16.67 -10.04
CA ILE A 15 -0.75 -17.54 -9.64
C ILE A 15 -1.03 -18.46 -10.82
N LEU A 16 -0.58 -19.71 -10.73
CA LEU A 16 -0.95 -20.74 -11.70
C LEU A 16 -2.41 -21.15 -11.45
N GLY A 17 -3.34 -20.56 -12.22
CA GLY A 17 -4.74 -20.96 -12.25
C GLY A 17 -5.26 -20.98 -13.68
N CYS A 18 -5.46 -22.18 -14.24
CA CYS A 18 -6.12 -22.36 -15.54
C CYS A 18 -7.57 -21.87 -15.49
N GLY A 19 -7.98 -21.15 -16.54
CA GLY A 19 -9.33 -20.60 -16.67
C GLY A 19 -10.41 -21.66 -16.89
N ALA A 20 -11.64 -21.31 -16.53
CA ALA A 20 -12.85 -21.91 -17.07
C ALA A 20 -13.99 -20.87 -17.09
N THR A 21 -14.81 -20.97 -18.13
CA THR A 21 -15.97 -20.14 -18.45
C THR A 21 -17.09 -20.28 -17.40
N ARG A 22 -17.80 -19.17 -17.15
CA ARG A 22 -18.89 -19.06 -16.16
C ARG A 22 -20.16 -19.82 -16.58
N THR A 23 -20.64 -20.67 -15.68
CA THR A 23 -22.06 -21.06 -15.54
C THR A 23 -22.53 -20.60 -14.15
N PRO A 24 -23.75 -20.08 -13.97
CA PRO A 24 -24.21 -19.67 -12.65
C PRO A 24 -24.60 -20.90 -11.83
N GLY A 25 -23.89 -21.18 -10.74
CA GLY A 25 -24.19 -22.29 -9.85
C GLY A 25 -23.65 -22.06 -8.45
N ASN A 26 -24.54 -22.23 -7.45
CA ASN A 26 -24.38 -22.36 -5.99
C ASN A 26 -23.42 -21.41 -5.25
N PRO A 27 -23.72 -21.06 -3.97
CA PRO A 27 -22.81 -20.24 -3.16
C PRO A 27 -21.42 -20.91 -3.09
N PRO A 28 -20.33 -20.13 -3.16
CA PRO A 28 -18.99 -20.68 -3.22
C PRO A 28 -18.70 -21.51 -1.97
N ARG A 29 -18.37 -22.78 -2.19
CA ARG A 29 -17.87 -23.70 -1.17
C ARG A 29 -16.46 -23.22 -0.80
N ALA A 30 -16.18 -23.08 0.50
CA ALA A 30 -14.84 -22.78 0.99
C ALA A 30 -13.84 -23.77 0.35
N VAL A 31 -12.92 -23.26 -0.46
CA VAL A 31 -11.89 -24.06 -1.10
C VAL A 31 -10.73 -24.13 -0.13
N SER A 32 -10.70 -25.16 0.71
CA SER A 32 -9.49 -25.60 1.40
C SER A 32 -8.54 -26.21 0.36
N GLY A 33 -7.76 -25.37 -0.31
CA GLY A 33 -6.67 -25.76 -1.19
C GLY A 33 -5.33 -25.26 -0.65
N PRO A 34 -4.20 -25.91 -0.99
CA PRO A 34 -2.89 -25.41 -0.58
C PRO A 34 -2.70 -23.99 -1.11
N THR A 35 -2.20 -23.13 -0.23
CA THR A 35 -1.83 -21.75 -0.55
C THR A 35 -0.89 -21.72 -1.76
N PRO A 36 -1.16 -20.89 -2.80
CA PRO A 36 -0.30 -20.85 -3.98
C PRO A 36 1.14 -20.51 -3.59
N PRO A 37 2.16 -21.21 -4.12
CA PRO A 37 3.54 -20.90 -3.80
C PRO A 37 3.90 -19.52 -4.35
N VAL A 38 4.27 -18.63 -3.43
CA VAL A 38 4.74 -17.29 -3.73
C VAL A 38 6.25 -17.28 -3.80
N ARG A 39 6.83 -16.69 -4.85
CA ARG A 39 8.28 -16.49 -4.97
C ARG A 39 8.61 -15.17 -5.65
N VAL A 40 9.81 -14.68 -5.38
CA VAL A 40 10.44 -13.59 -6.15
C VAL A 40 10.86 -14.13 -7.51
N VAL A 41 10.55 -13.40 -8.59
CA VAL A 41 10.93 -13.80 -9.96
C VAL A 41 11.89 -12.84 -10.65
N GLY A 42 12.07 -11.61 -10.14
CA GLY A 42 13.02 -10.67 -10.71
C GLY A 42 13.10 -9.33 -9.99
N THR A 43 13.90 -8.43 -10.54
CA THR A 43 13.95 -7.01 -10.14
C THR A 43 13.41 -6.17 -11.30
N VAL A 44 12.48 -5.25 -11.04
CA VAL A 44 12.00 -4.32 -12.09
C VAL A 44 13.04 -3.25 -12.29
N ALA A 45 13.44 -2.59 -11.20
CA ALA A 45 14.26 -1.40 -11.27
C ALA A 45 15.07 -1.21 -9.99
N THR A 46 16.09 -0.37 -10.05
CA THR A 46 16.89 0.02 -8.87
C THR A 46 17.15 1.52 -8.89
N GLY A 47 17.68 2.06 -7.79
CA GLY A 47 18.03 3.46 -7.60
C GLY A 47 16.96 4.34 -6.98
N LEU A 48 15.82 3.77 -6.57
CA LEU A 48 14.73 4.54 -5.98
C LEU A 48 15.06 5.05 -4.58
N GLN A 49 14.60 6.26 -4.28
CA GLN A 49 14.79 6.95 -3.01
C GLN A 49 13.48 6.93 -2.21
N ALA A 50 13.43 6.08 -1.18
CA ALA A 50 12.26 5.87 -0.33
C ALA A 50 10.95 5.75 -1.13
N PRO A 51 10.84 4.79 -2.09
CA PRO A 51 9.64 4.63 -2.90
C PRO A 51 8.43 4.31 -2.00
N TRP A 52 7.37 5.11 -2.12
CA TRP A 52 6.24 5.08 -1.20
C TRP A 52 4.97 4.58 -1.86
N GLY A 53 4.31 5.38 -2.70
CA GLY A 53 3.09 4.99 -3.39
C GLY A 53 3.39 4.38 -4.75
N LEU A 54 2.53 3.46 -5.18
CA LEU A 54 2.61 2.78 -6.47
C LEU A 54 1.20 2.75 -7.07
N ALA A 55 1.09 2.99 -8.38
CA ALA A 55 -0.14 2.82 -9.14
C ALA A 55 0.15 2.40 -10.59
N PHE A 56 -0.82 1.74 -11.23
CA PHE A 56 -0.74 1.29 -12.63
C PHE A 56 -1.81 1.97 -13.49
N PRO A 57 -1.50 3.12 -14.12
CA PRO A 57 -2.43 3.79 -15.03
C PRO A 57 -2.73 2.91 -16.26
N ALA A 58 -4.02 2.71 -16.56
CA ALA A 58 -4.43 1.83 -17.66
C ALA A 58 -3.93 2.26 -19.07
N PHE A 59 -3.57 3.53 -19.26
CA PHE A 59 -2.99 4.03 -20.51
C PHE A 59 -1.51 3.67 -20.69
N LEU A 60 -0.88 3.07 -19.68
CA LEU A 60 0.46 2.49 -19.71
C LEU A 60 0.34 0.94 -19.72
N PRO A 61 -0.07 0.33 -20.85
CA PRO A 61 -0.44 -1.09 -20.90
C PRO A 61 0.76 -2.03 -20.81
N ASP A 62 1.99 -1.52 -20.87
CA ASP A 62 3.23 -2.29 -20.79
C ASP A 62 3.61 -2.70 -19.35
N GLY A 63 2.75 -2.38 -18.37
CA GLY A 63 3.01 -2.65 -16.96
C GLY A 63 3.89 -1.60 -16.29
N THR A 64 4.13 -0.46 -16.94
CA THR A 64 4.83 0.67 -16.30
C THR A 64 4.02 1.19 -15.12
N ALA A 65 4.66 1.23 -13.95
CA ALA A 65 4.10 1.82 -12.74
C ALA A 65 4.45 3.31 -12.65
N VAL A 66 3.55 4.13 -12.11
CA VAL A 66 3.91 5.42 -11.53
C VAL A 66 4.22 5.21 -10.05
N VAL A 67 5.32 5.80 -9.57
CA VAL A 67 5.84 5.64 -8.21
C VAL A 67 6.17 7.02 -7.64
N SER A 68 5.80 7.24 -6.38
CA SER A 68 6.22 8.41 -5.61
C SER A 68 7.46 8.10 -4.78
N GLU A 69 8.36 9.06 -4.68
CA GLU A 69 9.53 9.00 -3.80
C GLU A 69 9.39 9.99 -2.64
N ARG A 70 9.38 9.47 -1.41
CA ARG A 70 9.04 10.25 -0.21
C ARG A 70 9.92 11.47 -0.02
N ASP A 71 11.23 11.27 -0.07
CA ASP A 71 12.21 12.27 0.37
C ASP A 71 12.67 13.21 -0.73
N THR A 72 12.52 12.80 -1.99
CA THR A 72 12.90 13.61 -3.15
C THR A 72 11.72 14.38 -3.73
N ALA A 73 10.49 14.09 -3.28
CA ALA A 73 9.23 14.59 -3.84
C ALA A 73 9.02 14.28 -5.34
N ARG A 74 9.81 13.37 -5.90
CA ARG A 74 9.73 13.00 -7.31
C ARG A 74 8.58 12.03 -7.56
N ILE A 75 7.96 12.21 -8.71
CA ILE A 75 7.08 11.21 -9.33
C ILE A 75 7.85 10.63 -10.50
N VAL A 76 8.01 9.31 -10.49
CA VAL A 76 8.77 8.57 -11.49
C VAL A 76 7.92 7.49 -12.14
N LEU A 77 8.18 7.23 -13.41
CA LEU A 77 7.75 6.02 -14.10
C LEU A 77 8.79 4.93 -13.86
N VAL A 78 8.31 3.74 -13.49
CA VAL A 78 9.13 2.56 -13.30
C VAL A 78 8.66 1.48 -14.28
N ALA A 79 9.55 1.14 -15.19
CA ALA A 79 9.42 0.04 -16.14
C ALA A 79 10.63 -0.89 -15.99
N GLN A 80 10.62 -2.02 -16.69
CA GLN A 80 11.73 -2.97 -16.66
C GLN A 80 13.06 -2.27 -16.98
N ASP A 81 13.97 -2.30 -16.01
CA ASP A 81 15.30 -1.69 -16.01
C ASP A 81 15.34 -0.17 -16.27
N SER A 82 14.21 0.53 -16.06
CA SER A 82 14.09 1.97 -16.35
C SER A 82 13.34 2.72 -15.24
N VAL A 83 13.93 3.85 -14.82
CA VAL A 83 13.31 4.82 -13.91
C VAL A 83 13.39 6.20 -14.56
N THR A 84 12.25 6.79 -14.88
CA THR A 84 12.17 8.10 -15.54
C THR A 84 11.34 9.07 -14.71
N GLN A 85 11.93 10.19 -14.30
CA GLN A 85 11.16 11.24 -13.62
C GLN A 85 10.17 11.89 -14.57
N VAL A 86 8.91 11.99 -14.15
CA VAL A 86 7.84 12.67 -14.90
C VAL A 86 7.37 13.96 -14.24
N GLY A 87 7.72 14.16 -12.96
CA GLY A 87 7.50 15.42 -12.30
C GLY A 87 8.07 15.49 -10.89
N LEU A 88 7.96 16.68 -10.32
CA LEU A 88 8.34 17.04 -8.96
C LEU A 88 7.18 17.84 -8.38
N LEU A 89 6.84 17.59 -7.11
CA LEU A 89 5.85 18.41 -6.40
C LEU A 89 6.56 19.33 -5.41
N ASP A 90 6.74 20.60 -5.80
CA ASP A 90 7.51 21.59 -5.04
C ASP A 90 6.92 21.93 -3.67
N ASP A 91 5.61 21.72 -3.49
CA ASP A 91 4.90 21.96 -2.23
C ASP A 91 5.19 20.89 -1.16
N VAL A 92 5.84 19.79 -1.52
CA VAL A 92 6.20 18.71 -0.60
C VAL A 92 7.35 19.17 0.28
N VAL A 93 7.21 18.99 1.59
CA VAL A 93 8.25 19.27 2.58
C VAL A 93 8.57 17.98 3.34
N PRO A 94 9.55 17.20 2.84
CA PRO A 94 9.92 15.94 3.49
C PRO A 94 10.53 16.15 4.87
N GLY A 95 10.29 15.20 5.77
CA GLY A 95 10.86 15.22 7.12
C GLY A 95 10.27 14.12 8.00
N GLY A 96 11.14 13.40 8.71
CA GLY A 96 10.72 12.25 9.52
C GLY A 96 10.03 11.18 8.68
N GLU A 97 8.75 10.91 8.95
CA GLU A 97 7.93 10.01 8.12
C GLU A 97 7.10 10.75 7.04
N GLY A 98 7.16 12.08 6.99
CA GLY A 98 6.47 12.91 6.00
C GLY A 98 7.26 13.11 4.72
N GLY A 99 6.54 13.41 3.63
CA GLY A 99 7.08 13.62 2.28
C GLY A 99 6.01 13.36 1.23
N LEU A 100 6.41 12.92 0.03
CA LEU A 100 5.46 12.47 -1.01
C LEU A 100 5.09 11.01 -0.78
N LEU A 101 3.82 10.75 -0.45
CA LEU A 101 3.40 9.46 0.10
C LEU A 101 2.46 8.75 -0.90
N GLY A 102 1.18 8.58 -0.58
CA GLY A 102 0.24 7.84 -1.42
C GLY A 102 0.03 8.48 -2.79
N ILE A 103 -0.02 7.66 -3.83
CA ILE A 103 -0.47 8.06 -5.16
C ILE A 103 -1.53 7.11 -5.66
N ALA A 104 -2.44 7.62 -6.50
CA ALA A 104 -3.45 6.85 -7.21
C ALA A 104 -3.74 7.51 -8.56
N TYR A 105 -4.23 6.76 -9.53
CA TYR A 105 -4.58 7.29 -10.84
C TYR A 105 -6.02 6.92 -11.20
N ALA A 106 -6.81 7.91 -11.64
CA ALA A 106 -8.16 7.69 -12.16
C ALA A 106 -8.54 8.81 -13.13
N ASP A 107 -9.21 8.46 -14.23
CA ASP A 107 -9.90 9.39 -15.14
C ASP A 107 -9.05 10.57 -15.66
N GLY A 108 -7.78 10.34 -15.98
CA GLY A 108 -6.88 11.39 -16.48
C GLY A 108 -6.23 12.24 -15.38
N TRP A 109 -6.38 11.84 -14.12
CA TRP A 109 -5.84 12.53 -12.96
C TRP A 109 -4.93 11.61 -12.16
N LEU A 110 -3.73 12.12 -11.88
CA LEU A 110 -2.87 11.58 -10.83
C LEU A 110 -3.23 12.26 -9.52
N TYR A 111 -3.57 11.48 -8.51
CA TYR A 111 -3.83 11.93 -7.16
C TYR A 111 -2.60 11.67 -6.31
N ALA A 112 -2.24 12.62 -5.46
CA ALA A 112 -1.11 12.50 -4.55
C ALA A 112 -1.50 12.99 -3.16
N TYR A 113 -1.13 12.20 -2.15
CA TYR A 113 -1.18 12.57 -0.74
C TYR A 113 0.25 12.84 -0.26
N PHE A 114 0.47 13.98 0.39
CA PHE A 114 1.80 14.37 0.83
C PHE A 114 1.80 15.33 2.03
N THR A 115 2.95 15.40 2.70
CA THR A 115 3.24 16.37 3.76
C THR A 115 3.77 17.66 3.15
N ALA A 116 3.04 18.76 3.36
CA ALA A 116 3.40 20.11 2.96
C ALA A 116 3.93 20.92 4.16
N ALA A 117 4.24 22.20 3.94
CA ALA A 117 4.74 23.09 4.98
C ALA A 117 3.80 23.23 6.19
N ALA A 118 2.47 23.23 5.98
CA ALA A 118 1.49 23.46 7.04
C ALA A 118 0.74 22.19 7.49
N ASP A 119 0.59 21.20 6.62
CA ASP A 119 -0.36 20.09 6.79
C ASP A 119 0.08 18.84 6.02
N ASN A 120 -0.68 17.76 6.13
CA ASN A 120 -0.81 16.78 5.07
C ASN A 120 -1.97 17.20 4.15
N ARG A 121 -1.90 16.83 2.87
CA ARG A 121 -2.92 17.19 1.89
C ARG A 121 -3.05 16.19 0.76
N VAL A 122 -4.20 16.22 0.10
CA VAL A 122 -4.47 15.51 -1.15
C VAL A 122 -4.59 16.54 -2.27
N VAL A 123 -3.89 16.29 -3.37
CA VAL A 123 -4.04 17.03 -4.63
C VAL A 123 -4.43 16.07 -5.74
N ARG A 124 -4.98 16.61 -6.83
CA ARG A 124 -5.04 15.97 -8.14
C ARG A 124 -4.28 16.77 -9.18
N ILE A 125 -3.72 16.09 -10.16
CA ILE A 125 -2.84 16.65 -11.18
C ILE A 125 -3.33 16.10 -12.53
N PRO A 126 -3.68 16.96 -13.52
CA PRO A 126 -4.02 16.47 -14.84
C PRO A 126 -2.81 15.77 -15.44
N TRP A 127 -2.96 14.53 -15.86
CA TRP A 127 -1.88 13.75 -16.44
C TRP A 127 -2.42 12.62 -17.31
N THR A 128 -2.02 12.59 -18.57
CA THR A 128 -2.39 11.55 -19.56
C THR A 128 -1.15 10.97 -20.23
N GLY A 129 -0.04 10.94 -19.51
CA GLY A 129 1.30 10.71 -20.04
C GLY A 129 2.05 12.01 -20.34
N GLY A 130 3.38 11.95 -20.32
CA GLY A 130 4.24 13.12 -20.47
C GLY A 130 4.42 13.90 -19.15
N ALA A 131 4.53 15.23 -19.26
CA ALA A 131 4.72 16.12 -18.11
C ALA A 131 3.45 16.26 -17.26
N LEU A 132 3.64 16.39 -15.95
CA LEU A 132 2.55 16.70 -15.01
C LEU A 132 1.97 18.09 -15.26
N GLY A 133 0.63 18.22 -15.21
CA GLY A 133 -0.04 19.52 -15.16
C GLY A 133 0.11 20.23 -13.80
N ALA A 134 -0.63 21.33 -13.63
CA ALA A 134 -0.66 22.04 -12.35
C ALA A 134 -1.45 21.26 -11.28
N ALA A 135 -0.86 21.10 -10.09
CA ALA A 135 -1.52 20.43 -8.96
C ALA A 135 -2.70 21.26 -8.42
N GLN A 136 -3.81 20.57 -8.12
CA GLN A 136 -5.03 21.16 -7.58
C GLN A 136 -5.35 20.55 -6.22
N PRO A 137 -5.39 21.33 -5.13
CA PRO A 137 -5.80 20.83 -3.83
C PRO A 137 -7.23 20.27 -3.83
N ILE A 138 -7.41 19.11 -3.22
CA ILE A 138 -8.71 18.48 -2.96
C ILE A 138 -9.04 18.56 -1.47
N LEU A 139 -8.07 18.20 -0.63
CA LEU A 139 -8.21 18.20 0.83
C LEU A 139 -6.92 18.74 1.43
N THR A 140 -7.03 19.76 2.28
CA THR A 140 -5.91 20.41 2.98
C THR A 140 -6.24 20.49 4.47
N GLY A 141 -5.27 20.88 5.28
CA GLY A 141 -5.44 21.00 6.73
C GLY A 141 -5.46 19.67 7.47
N ILE A 142 -5.10 18.56 6.82
CA ILE A 142 -4.94 17.28 7.52
C ILE A 142 -3.77 17.44 8.49
N PRO A 143 -3.91 17.14 9.79
CA PRO A 143 -2.83 17.32 10.74
C PRO A 143 -1.56 16.58 10.31
N LYS A 144 -0.40 17.20 10.54
CA LYS A 144 0.91 16.58 10.35
C LYS A 144 1.71 16.54 11.64
N SER A 145 2.68 15.64 11.68
CA SER A 145 3.62 15.48 12.79
C SER A 145 5.00 15.11 12.25
N ALA A 146 5.98 14.82 13.12
CA ALA A 146 7.26 14.25 12.71
C ALA A 146 7.14 12.76 12.30
N ILE A 147 6.14 12.07 12.84
CA ILE A 147 5.85 10.65 12.58
C ILE A 147 4.35 10.47 12.32
N HIS A 148 3.95 9.33 11.74
CA HIS A 148 2.56 8.98 11.43
C HIS A 148 1.89 9.92 10.41
N ASN A 149 2.65 10.37 9.41
CA ASN A 149 2.09 11.14 8.30
C ASN A 149 1.55 10.27 7.17
N GLY A 150 1.70 8.94 7.23
CA GLY A 150 1.35 8.02 6.14
C GLY A 150 -0.11 8.14 5.68
N GLY A 151 -0.35 7.88 4.40
CA GLY A 151 -1.70 7.85 3.84
C GLY A 151 -1.74 7.22 2.46
N ARG A 152 -2.67 6.28 2.24
CA ARG A 152 -2.98 5.67 0.93
C ARG A 152 -4.28 6.31 0.40
N LEU A 153 -4.42 6.34 -0.92
CA LEU A 153 -5.60 6.86 -1.60
C LEU A 153 -6.45 5.69 -2.12
N ALA A 154 -7.75 5.78 -1.89
CA ALA A 154 -8.77 4.91 -2.43
C ALA A 154 -9.96 5.78 -2.91
N PHE A 155 -10.70 5.30 -3.89
CA PHE A 155 -11.88 5.99 -4.43
C PHE A 155 -13.17 5.41 -3.85
N ASP A 156 -14.31 6.00 -4.22
CA ASP A 156 -15.66 5.51 -3.90
C ASP A 156 -16.07 5.64 -2.42
N ASN A 157 -15.77 6.77 -1.78
CA ASN A 157 -16.34 7.09 -0.46
C ASN A 157 -17.87 7.26 -0.55
N PRO A 158 -18.68 6.42 0.13
CA PRO A 158 -20.13 6.47 0.04
C PRO A 158 -20.75 7.64 0.82
N ALA A 159 -19.99 8.34 1.68
CA ALA A 159 -20.48 9.45 2.49
C ALA A 159 -20.40 10.79 1.72
N PRO A 160 -21.52 11.33 1.22
CA PRO A 160 -21.47 12.55 0.41
C PRO A 160 -21.02 13.75 1.25
N GLY A 161 -20.07 14.53 0.73
CA GLY A 161 -19.60 15.77 1.37
C GLY A 161 -18.71 15.57 2.61
N SER A 162 -18.38 14.32 2.97
CA SER A 162 -17.44 14.02 4.06
C SER A 162 -16.19 13.31 3.51
N PRO A 163 -14.97 13.76 3.84
CA PRO A 163 -13.76 13.00 3.53
C PRO A 163 -13.58 11.78 4.46
N VAL A 164 -14.36 11.67 5.54
CA VAL A 164 -14.26 10.59 6.53
C VAL A 164 -15.02 9.36 6.05
N TYR A 165 -14.32 8.22 5.96
CA TYR A 165 -14.91 6.92 5.64
C TYR A 165 -15.16 6.08 6.90
N SER A 166 -14.17 6.00 7.79
CA SER A 166 -14.19 5.28 9.07
C SER A 166 -13.39 6.04 10.14
N LEU A 167 -13.53 5.63 11.40
CA LEU A 167 -12.98 6.31 12.59
C LEU A 167 -12.11 5.35 13.41
N GLY A 168 -11.38 5.89 14.40
CA GLY A 168 -10.66 5.09 15.39
C GLY A 168 -9.44 4.37 14.84
N HIS A 169 -8.74 5.01 13.90
CA HIS A 169 -7.48 4.54 13.33
C HIS A 169 -6.30 5.29 13.94
N ARG A 170 -5.18 4.60 14.13
CA ARG A 170 -3.89 5.13 14.57
C ARG A 170 -3.03 5.63 13.41
N ASN A 171 -2.65 4.73 12.49
CA ASN A 171 -1.74 5.03 11.38
C ASN A 171 -1.87 3.98 10.26
N VAL A 172 -2.83 4.21 9.36
CA VAL A 172 -3.13 3.34 8.22
C VAL A 172 -2.18 3.65 7.05
N GLN A 173 -1.51 2.63 6.52
CA GLN A 173 -0.55 2.80 5.40
C GLN A 173 -0.82 1.89 4.19
N GLY A 174 -1.81 1.00 4.28
CA GLY A 174 -2.27 0.21 3.15
C GLY A 174 -3.78 0.21 3.05
N LEU A 175 -4.27 0.29 1.81
CA LEU A 175 -5.66 0.11 1.43
C LEU A 175 -5.72 -0.75 0.18
N ALA A 176 -6.66 -1.69 0.14
CA ALA A 176 -7.00 -2.46 -1.05
C ALA A 176 -8.48 -2.88 -1.01
N PHE A 177 -9.10 -2.96 -2.18
CA PHE A 177 -10.43 -3.56 -2.31
C PHE A 177 -10.30 -5.04 -2.68
N ASP A 178 -11.13 -5.89 -2.10
CA ASP A 178 -11.30 -7.25 -2.59
C ASP A 178 -12.25 -7.31 -3.79
N ARG A 179 -12.42 -8.52 -4.35
CA ARG A 179 -13.27 -8.76 -5.52
C ARG A 179 -14.77 -8.52 -5.25
N GLN A 180 -15.17 -8.45 -3.99
CA GLN A 180 -16.53 -8.12 -3.57
C GLN A 180 -16.71 -6.61 -3.38
N GLY A 181 -15.66 -5.80 -3.61
CA GLY A 181 -15.68 -4.35 -3.40
C GLY A 181 -15.60 -3.96 -1.93
N ARG A 182 -15.19 -4.87 -1.03
CA ARG A 182 -14.99 -4.54 0.39
C ARG A 182 -13.59 -3.97 0.59
N LEU A 183 -13.50 -2.89 1.35
CA LEU A 183 -12.24 -2.20 1.64
C LEU A 183 -11.50 -2.91 2.78
N TRP A 184 -10.20 -3.10 2.62
CA TRP A 184 -9.30 -3.63 3.65
C TRP A 184 -8.20 -2.62 3.95
N ALA A 185 -7.76 -2.54 5.20
CA ALA A 185 -6.68 -1.66 5.62
C ALA A 185 -5.69 -2.34 6.57
N SER A 186 -4.41 -2.10 6.35
CA SER A 186 -3.33 -2.45 7.29
C SER A 186 -2.97 -1.25 8.14
N GLU A 187 -2.65 -1.51 9.41
CA GLU A 187 -2.48 -0.45 10.39
C GLU A 187 -1.33 -0.72 11.38
N PHE A 188 -0.57 0.32 11.69
CA PHE A 188 0.47 0.29 12.70
C PHE A 188 -0.11 0.45 14.10
N GLY A 189 0.20 -0.50 14.97
CA GLY A 189 0.05 -0.37 16.42
C GLY A 189 1.02 0.64 17.03
N GLN A 190 0.79 0.96 18.30
CA GLN A 190 1.71 1.80 19.07
C GLN A 190 2.87 0.97 19.62
N SER A 191 2.57 -0.07 20.36
CA SER A 191 3.58 -0.85 21.10
C SER A 191 3.22 -2.32 21.28
N ASP A 192 1.98 -2.69 21.00
CA ASP A 192 1.47 -4.04 21.27
C ASP A 192 1.19 -4.80 19.97
N VAL A 193 0.22 -4.32 19.20
CA VAL A 193 -0.38 -5.08 18.08
C VAL A 193 -0.50 -4.23 16.83
N ASP A 194 -0.02 -4.74 15.70
CA ASP A 194 -0.40 -4.23 14.37
C ASP A 194 -1.60 -5.00 13.82
N GLU A 195 -2.34 -4.41 12.86
CA GLU A 195 -3.65 -4.91 12.47
C GLU A 195 -3.86 -5.02 10.96
N LEU A 196 -4.71 -5.97 10.56
CA LEU A 196 -5.43 -5.98 9.29
C LEU A 196 -6.93 -5.91 9.56
N ASN A 197 -7.56 -4.89 8.99
CA ASN A 197 -8.95 -4.53 9.23
C ASN A 197 -9.79 -4.69 7.96
N LEU A 198 -10.98 -5.28 8.08
CA LEU A 198 -12.04 -5.20 7.07
C LEU A 198 -12.84 -3.92 7.34
N ILE A 199 -12.70 -2.94 6.45
CA ILE A 199 -13.22 -1.58 6.64
C ILE A 199 -14.70 -1.49 6.28
N THR A 200 -15.49 -1.05 7.24
CA THR A 200 -16.93 -0.75 7.09
C THR A 200 -17.15 0.75 7.19
N ALA A 201 -17.88 1.31 6.23
CA ALA A 201 -18.19 2.74 6.23
C ALA A 201 -18.93 3.16 7.51
N GLY A 202 -18.45 4.24 8.14
CA GLY A 202 -18.98 4.79 9.39
C GLY A 202 -18.56 4.05 10.67
N ALA A 203 -17.88 2.91 10.56
CA ALA A 203 -17.42 2.15 11.73
C ALA A 203 -16.25 2.82 12.45
N ASN A 204 -16.09 2.47 13.74
CA ASN A 204 -15.00 2.93 14.59
C ASN A 204 -14.11 1.74 14.97
N TYR A 205 -12.81 1.82 14.72
CA TYR A 205 -11.81 0.76 14.97
C TYR A 205 -11.13 0.88 16.34
N GLY A 206 -11.60 1.81 17.17
CA GLY A 206 -11.36 1.79 18.61
C GLY A 206 -10.11 2.50 19.10
N TRP A 207 -9.17 2.92 18.24
CA TRP A 207 -8.03 3.72 18.68
C TRP A 207 -8.48 5.14 19.11
N PRO A 208 -7.99 5.70 20.24
CA PRO A 208 -6.95 5.17 21.14
C PRO A 208 -7.47 4.33 22.31
N GLU A 209 -8.76 4.10 22.43
CA GLU A 209 -9.35 3.34 23.53
C GLU A 209 -9.03 1.83 23.50
N CYS A 210 -8.69 1.30 22.32
CA CYS A 210 -8.29 -0.07 22.05
C CYS A 210 -7.07 -0.11 21.09
N GLU A 211 -6.19 -1.09 21.31
CA GLU A 211 -5.10 -1.49 20.40
C GLU A 211 -5.22 -3.01 20.25
N GLY A 212 -5.57 -3.48 19.05
CA GLY A 212 -5.99 -4.85 18.81
C GLY A 212 -7.45 -5.12 19.22
N ALA A 213 -7.82 -6.40 19.22
CA ALA A 213 -9.16 -6.83 19.58
C ALA A 213 -9.46 -6.57 21.06
N CYS A 214 -10.55 -5.86 21.33
CA CYS A 214 -10.95 -5.50 22.70
C CYS A 214 -12.40 -5.87 23.04
N GLY A 215 -13.20 -6.32 22.06
CA GLY A 215 -14.55 -6.86 22.29
C GLY A 215 -15.53 -5.86 22.90
N ARG A 216 -15.32 -4.55 22.68
CA ARG A 216 -16.18 -3.49 23.22
C ARG A 216 -17.25 -3.08 22.21
N ASN A 217 -18.48 -2.92 22.70
CA ASN A 217 -19.58 -2.41 21.89
C ASN A 217 -19.24 -1.04 21.28
N GLY A 218 -19.50 -0.90 19.98
CA GLY A 218 -19.21 0.32 19.24
C GLY A 218 -17.86 0.33 18.54
N TYR A 219 -16.99 -0.66 18.81
CA TYR A 219 -15.72 -0.85 18.10
C TYR A 219 -15.73 -2.11 17.25
N VAL A 220 -15.01 -2.06 16.12
CA VAL A 220 -14.81 -3.21 15.22
C VAL A 220 -13.41 -3.75 15.46
N ASP A 221 -13.33 -5.01 15.89
CA ASP A 221 -12.06 -5.71 16.12
C ASP A 221 -11.38 -6.07 14.78
N PRO A 222 -10.03 -6.13 14.74
CA PRO A 222 -9.28 -6.50 13.56
C PRO A 222 -9.45 -7.97 13.16
N ILE A 223 -9.32 -8.25 11.87
CA ILE A 223 -9.36 -9.61 11.30
C ILE A 223 -8.05 -10.34 11.58
N VAL A 224 -6.91 -9.65 11.47
CA VAL A 224 -5.58 -10.18 11.83
C VAL A 224 -4.89 -9.22 12.79
N GLN A 225 -4.14 -9.81 13.72
CA GLN A 225 -3.29 -9.10 14.66
C GLN A 225 -1.87 -9.66 14.58
N TRP A 226 -0.87 -8.79 14.53
CA TRP A 226 0.54 -9.16 14.61
C TRP A 226 1.14 -8.63 15.92
N ARG A 227 1.57 -9.54 16.78
CA ARG A 227 2.15 -9.24 18.10
C ARG A 227 3.53 -9.90 18.26
N PRO A 228 4.57 -9.18 18.71
CA PRO A 228 4.62 -7.72 18.89
C PRO A 228 4.67 -6.98 17.54
N THR A 229 4.44 -5.66 17.54
CA THR A 229 4.51 -4.82 16.31
C THR A 229 5.81 -4.95 15.51
N SER A 230 6.91 -5.44 16.11
CA SER A 230 8.17 -5.67 15.40
C SER A 230 8.11 -6.80 14.36
N ILE A 231 7.14 -7.72 14.45
CA ILE A 231 7.04 -8.84 13.49
C ILE A 231 6.37 -8.42 12.18
N ALA A 232 5.66 -7.29 12.17
CA ALA A 232 5.01 -6.73 10.99
C ALA A 232 5.44 -5.29 10.77
N SER A 233 4.85 -4.33 11.49
CA SER A 233 4.85 -2.91 11.13
C SER A 233 4.37 -2.75 9.67
N PRO A 234 3.09 -3.09 9.41
CA PRO A 234 2.56 -3.33 8.08
C PRO A 234 2.30 -2.03 7.33
N SER A 235 2.65 -1.99 6.05
CA SER A 235 2.42 -0.83 5.18
C SER A 235 1.45 -1.20 4.06
N GLY A 236 1.90 -1.40 2.82
CA GLY A 236 1.02 -1.66 1.68
C GLY A 236 0.34 -3.02 1.76
N ILE A 237 -0.84 -3.09 1.14
CA ILE A 237 -1.65 -4.29 0.97
C ILE A 237 -2.00 -4.45 -0.51
N ALA A 238 -1.90 -5.68 -1.01
CA ALA A 238 -2.44 -6.11 -2.28
C ALA A 238 -3.42 -7.25 -2.04
N ILE A 239 -4.54 -7.29 -2.76
CA ILE A 239 -5.48 -8.39 -2.71
C ILE A 239 -5.52 -9.07 -4.07
N VAL A 240 -5.19 -10.36 -4.10
CA VAL A 240 -5.25 -11.17 -5.33
C VAL A 240 -5.86 -12.52 -5.00
N GLY A 241 -6.95 -12.84 -5.69
CA GLY A 241 -7.67 -14.07 -5.35
C GLY A 241 -8.46 -13.91 -4.06
N GLU A 242 -8.31 -14.90 -3.20
CA GLU A 242 -8.91 -14.97 -1.86
C GLU A 242 -7.91 -14.57 -0.76
N TYR A 243 -6.79 -13.93 -1.14
CA TYR A 243 -5.70 -13.62 -0.21
C TYR A 243 -5.35 -12.12 -0.21
N ALA A 244 -5.12 -11.59 0.98
CA ALA A 244 -4.37 -10.37 1.21
C ALA A 244 -2.87 -10.68 1.30
N TYR A 245 -2.05 -9.79 0.75
CA TYR A 245 -0.60 -9.77 0.88
C TYR A 245 -0.20 -8.44 1.50
N VAL A 246 0.49 -8.47 2.64
CA VAL A 246 0.77 -7.28 3.45
C VAL A 246 2.27 -7.11 3.61
N ALA A 247 2.82 -6.05 3.01
CA ALA A 247 4.23 -5.70 3.11
C ALA A 247 4.58 -5.16 4.50
N SER A 248 5.64 -5.68 5.11
CA SER A 248 6.03 -5.38 6.48
C SER A 248 7.38 -4.70 6.58
N LEU A 249 7.43 -3.54 7.23
CA LEU A 249 8.64 -2.75 7.37
C LEU A 249 9.64 -3.36 8.36
N ARG A 250 9.27 -3.47 9.64
CA ARG A 250 10.15 -4.04 10.68
C ARG A 250 10.20 -5.55 10.60
N GLY A 251 9.08 -6.17 10.19
CA GLY A 251 8.99 -7.61 9.99
C GLY A 251 9.84 -8.15 8.83
N ARG A 252 10.27 -7.29 7.90
CA ARG A 252 11.07 -7.64 6.71
C ARG A 252 10.48 -8.84 5.97
N THR A 253 9.18 -8.80 5.72
CA THR A 253 8.44 -9.91 5.09
C THR A 253 7.16 -9.41 4.41
N VAL A 254 6.52 -10.32 3.68
CA VAL A 254 5.12 -10.19 3.27
C VAL A 254 4.33 -11.23 4.06
N TRP A 255 3.26 -10.78 4.73
CA TRP A 255 2.28 -11.69 5.32
C TRP A 255 1.20 -12.00 4.29
N GLN A 256 0.83 -13.26 4.18
CA GLN A 256 -0.30 -13.70 3.35
C GLN A 256 -1.43 -14.16 4.26
N THR A 257 -2.65 -13.65 4.01
CA THR A 257 -3.81 -13.90 4.86
C THR A 257 -5.02 -14.28 4.00
N PRO A 258 -5.72 -15.39 4.31
CA PRO A 258 -7.02 -15.70 3.70
C PRO A 258 -8.08 -14.64 4.06
N LEU A 259 -8.80 -14.12 3.07
CA LEU A 259 -9.81 -13.07 3.26
C LEU A 259 -11.13 -13.57 3.87
N ASP A 260 -11.34 -14.87 3.92
CA ASP A 260 -12.54 -15.50 4.49
C ASP A 260 -12.44 -15.68 6.02
N GLY A 261 -11.32 -15.29 6.62
CA GLY A 261 -11.06 -15.42 8.05
C GLY A 261 -10.86 -16.87 8.51
N SER A 262 -10.75 -17.83 7.59
CA SER A 262 -10.66 -19.27 7.90
C SER A 262 -9.28 -19.73 8.35
N GLY A 263 -8.25 -18.89 8.22
CA GLY A 263 -6.86 -19.28 8.48
C GLY A 263 -5.99 -18.15 9.01
N GLU A 264 -4.83 -18.54 9.52
CA GLU A 264 -3.83 -17.62 10.09
C GLU A 264 -3.04 -16.89 9.00
N ALA A 265 -2.52 -15.71 9.35
CA ALA A 265 -1.55 -15.02 8.51
C ALA A 265 -0.23 -15.80 8.47
N VAL A 266 0.25 -16.13 7.29
CA VAL A 266 1.51 -16.86 7.10
C VAL A 266 2.61 -15.94 6.58
N ARG A 267 3.82 -16.10 7.12
CA ARG A 267 5.01 -15.39 6.67
C ARG A 267 5.46 -15.99 5.34
N LEU A 268 5.70 -15.15 4.33
CA LEU A 268 6.27 -15.61 3.07
C LEU A 268 7.80 -15.66 3.12
N GLU A 269 8.36 -16.76 2.64
CA GLU A 269 9.80 -17.00 2.53
C GLU A 269 10.34 -16.43 1.21
N LEU A 270 10.63 -15.13 1.21
CA LEU A 270 11.08 -14.38 0.03
C LEU A 270 12.61 -14.17 -0.02
N GLY A 271 13.33 -14.72 0.95
CA GLY A 271 14.68 -14.28 1.29
C GLY A 271 14.68 -12.94 2.04
N ASP A 272 15.86 -12.40 2.30
CA ASP A 272 15.98 -11.11 2.98
C ASP A 272 16.11 -9.98 1.95
N LEU A 273 15.07 -9.15 1.86
CA LEU A 273 14.98 -7.97 1.00
C LEU A 273 15.00 -6.66 1.81
N GLY A 274 15.25 -6.75 3.12
CA GLY A 274 15.12 -5.60 4.00
C GLY A 274 13.68 -5.21 4.30
N ARG A 275 13.47 -3.90 4.52
CA ARG A 275 12.19 -3.30 4.88
C ARG A 275 11.28 -3.26 3.66
N LEU A 276 10.02 -3.69 3.79
CA LEU A 276 9.08 -3.76 2.67
C LEU A 276 7.94 -2.77 2.87
N ARG A 277 7.69 -1.90 1.88
CA ARG A 277 6.75 -0.78 2.00
C ARG A 277 5.47 -0.98 1.23
N THR A 278 5.54 -1.15 -0.08
CA THR A 278 4.35 -1.17 -0.93
C THR A 278 4.31 -2.44 -1.71
N ILE A 279 3.18 -3.12 -1.62
CA ILE A 279 2.83 -4.24 -2.47
C ILE A 279 1.53 -3.90 -3.19
N ASP A 280 1.49 -4.12 -4.50
CA ASP A 280 0.28 -3.90 -5.31
C ASP A 280 0.17 -4.95 -6.42
N ALA A 281 -1.05 -5.16 -6.91
CA ALA A 281 -1.30 -6.05 -8.03
C ALA A 281 -1.04 -5.32 -9.35
N ALA A 282 -0.13 -5.87 -10.16
CA ALA A 282 0.09 -5.40 -11.52
C ALA A 282 -1.02 -5.88 -12.48
N PRO A 283 -1.22 -5.19 -13.62
CA PRO A 283 -2.25 -5.55 -14.60
C PRO A 283 -2.13 -6.98 -15.16
N ASP A 284 -0.94 -7.56 -15.14
CA ASP A 284 -0.67 -8.93 -15.57
C ASP A 284 -1.01 -10.00 -14.50
N GLY A 285 -1.54 -9.57 -13.35
CA GLY A 285 -1.91 -10.44 -12.22
C GLY A 285 -0.75 -10.76 -11.29
N SER A 286 0.44 -10.23 -11.57
CA SER A 286 1.61 -10.36 -10.71
C SER A 286 1.57 -9.35 -9.56
N LEU A 287 2.44 -9.49 -8.55
CA LEU A 287 2.59 -8.47 -7.50
C LEU A 287 3.84 -7.62 -7.78
N TRP A 288 3.82 -6.35 -7.40
CA TRP A 288 5.01 -5.51 -7.39
C TRP A 288 5.30 -5.13 -5.96
N LEU A 289 6.56 -5.29 -5.51
CA LEU A 289 6.96 -4.99 -4.14
C LEU A 289 8.08 -3.96 -4.11
N SER A 290 7.89 -2.90 -3.33
CA SER A 290 8.91 -1.90 -3.03
C SER A 290 9.65 -2.24 -1.73
N THR A 291 10.98 -2.20 -1.79
CA THR A 291 11.80 -2.09 -0.59
C THR A 291 11.75 -0.65 -0.05
N SER A 292 12.15 -0.47 1.20
CA SER A 292 12.14 0.82 1.90
C SER A 292 13.45 1.05 2.66
N ASN A 293 14.54 0.50 2.15
CA ASN A 293 15.83 0.52 2.83
C ASN A 293 16.50 1.91 2.79
N THR A 294 16.03 2.81 1.92
CA THR A 294 16.43 4.22 1.84
C THR A 294 15.57 5.17 2.67
N ASP A 295 14.67 4.67 3.52
CA ASP A 295 13.77 5.52 4.30
C ASP A 295 14.41 6.16 5.57
N GLY A 296 15.73 6.00 5.73
CA GLY A 296 16.50 6.44 6.89
C GLY A 296 16.50 5.44 8.07
N ARG A 297 15.80 4.30 7.95
CA ARG A 297 15.75 3.24 8.98
C ARG A 297 16.26 1.88 8.51
N GLY A 298 16.57 1.74 7.22
CA GLY A 298 17.16 0.53 6.65
C GLY A 298 18.64 0.70 6.28
N ASP A 299 19.21 -0.36 5.73
CA ASP A 299 20.53 -0.34 5.11
C ASP A 299 20.36 -0.37 3.59
N PRO A 300 20.72 0.68 2.83
CA PRO A 300 20.59 0.70 1.37
C PRO A 300 21.36 -0.40 0.63
N ARG A 301 22.20 -1.18 1.32
CA ARG A 301 22.91 -2.35 0.81
C ARG A 301 22.05 -3.63 0.79
N ASP A 302 20.98 -3.66 1.58
CA ASP A 302 19.96 -4.72 1.59
C ASP A 302 18.95 -4.48 0.46
#